data_AF-A0A357EYK0-F1
#
_entry.id   AF-A0A357EYK0-F1
#
_cell.length_a   1.000
_cell.length_b   1.000
_cell.length_c   1.000
_cell.angle_alpha   90.00
_cell.angle_beta   90.00
_cell.angle_gamma   90.00
#
_symmetry.space_group_name_H-M   'P 1'
#
loop_
_entity.id
_entity.type
_entity.pdbx_description
1 polymer ?
#
loop_
_entity_poly.entity_id
_entity_poly.type
_entity_poly.pdbx_seq_one_letter_code
_entity_poly.pdbx_strand_id
1 'polypeptide(L)'
;ELNALATASTIDFYRRYFNKDADQKHYVRFGRFATLIWGLFACVVAIYSTNLGSLIEVVNTFGSFFYGSLLGVFVLAVGIKRARARGAFFGLLFGISSVWVTSVYTNIEFLWFNVVGCLVTVAAGYLISLTTRE
;
A
#
# COMPACT_ATOMS: atom_id res chain seq x y z
N GLU A 1 -13.40 1.78 -6.73
CA GLU A 1 -12.86 1.80 -5.35
C GLU A 1 -13.61 0.93 -4.33
N LEU A 2 -14.87 1.23 -3.97
CA LEU A 2 -15.56 0.49 -2.89
C LEU A 2 -15.64 -1.03 -3.11
N ASN A 3 -15.90 -1.47 -4.35
CA ASN A 3 -15.92 -2.90 -4.66
C ASN A 3 -14.53 -3.54 -4.54
N ALA A 4 -13.46 -2.83 -4.90
CA ALA A 4 -12.10 -3.32 -4.77
C ALA A 4 -11.69 -3.44 -3.29
N LEU A 5 -12.01 -2.42 -2.47
CA LEU A 5 -11.78 -2.43 -1.03
C LEU A 5 -12.58 -3.54 -0.33
N ALA A 6 -13.85 -3.72 -0.70
CA ALA A 6 -14.69 -4.80 -0.20
C ALA A 6 -14.16 -6.18 -0.61
N THR A 7 -13.68 -6.34 -1.84
CA THR A 7 -13.08 -7.59 -2.32
C THR A 7 -11.78 -7.89 -1.57
N ALA A 8 -10.87 -6.93 -1.43
CA ALA A 8 -9.64 -7.10 -0.66
C ALA A 8 -9.94 -7.46 0.81
N SER A 9 -10.90 -6.77 1.43
CA SER A 9 -11.34 -7.07 2.80
C SER A 9 -11.95 -8.47 2.94
N THR A 10 -12.68 -8.93 1.92
CA THR A 10 -13.36 -10.23 1.94
C THR A 10 -12.41 -11.38 1.61
N ILE A 11 -11.61 -11.25 0.56
CA ILE A 11 -10.79 -12.33 0.03
C ILE A 11 -9.43 -12.40 0.74
N ASP A 12 -8.75 -11.27 0.89
CA ASP A 12 -7.38 -11.25 1.42
C ASP A 12 -7.36 -11.33 2.95
N PHE A 13 -8.38 -10.80 3.62
CA PHE A 13 -8.49 -10.82 5.07
C PHE A 13 -9.51 -11.86 5.58
N TYR A 14 -10.79 -11.67 5.29
CA TYR A 14 -11.85 -12.47 5.93
C TYR A 14 -11.77 -13.96 5.58
N ARG A 15 -11.71 -14.28 4.27
CA ARG A 15 -11.57 -15.65 3.79
C ARG A 15 -10.24 -16.28 4.21
N ARG A 16 -9.14 -15.51 4.18
CA ARG A 16 -7.81 -16.06 4.46
C ARG A 16 -7.56 -16.36 5.94
N TYR A 17 -8.08 -15.55 6.85
CA TYR A 17 -7.74 -15.64 8.28
C TYR A 17 -8.89 -16.05 9.19
N PHE A 18 -10.15 -15.71 8.86
CA PHE A 18 -11.28 -15.93 9.78
C PHE A 18 -12.10 -17.17 9.43
N ASN A 19 -12.57 -17.27 8.19
CA ASN A 19 -13.42 -18.39 7.79
C ASN A 19 -13.08 -18.80 6.36
N LYS A 20 -12.26 -19.86 6.23
CA LYS A 20 -11.67 -20.33 4.96
C LYS A 20 -12.65 -21.16 4.12
N ASP A 21 -13.58 -21.85 4.80
CA ASP A 21 -14.46 -22.85 4.22
C ASP A 21 -15.93 -22.40 4.19
N ALA A 22 -16.19 -21.10 4.33
CA ALA A 22 -17.54 -20.57 4.21
C ALA A 22 -18.10 -20.75 2.78
N ASP A 23 -19.42 -20.86 2.67
CA ASP A 23 -20.10 -20.91 1.38
C ASP A 23 -19.94 -19.59 0.60
N GLN A 24 -20.02 -19.65 -0.74
CA GLN A 24 -19.92 -18.49 -1.62
C GLN A 24 -20.96 -17.40 -1.26
N LYS A 25 -22.17 -17.79 -0.87
CA LYS A 25 -23.21 -16.84 -0.44
C LYS A 25 -22.81 -16.06 0.80
N HIS A 26 -22.04 -16.68 1.69
CA HIS A 26 -21.54 -16.03 2.91
C HIS A 26 -20.50 -14.97 2.58
N TYR A 27 -19.55 -15.26 1.69
CA TYR A 27 -18.57 -14.26 1.23
C TYR A 27 -19.23 -13.09 0.51
N VAL A 28 -20.25 -13.33 -0.33
CA VAL A 28 -20.98 -12.23 -0.99
C VAL A 28 -21.71 -11.35 0.03
N ARG A 29 -22.31 -11.97 1.06
CA ARG A 29 -22.96 -11.22 2.14
C ARG A 29 -21.96 -10.37 2.93
N PHE A 30 -20.81 -10.94 3.27
CA PHE A 30 -19.74 -10.20 3.93
C PHE A 30 -19.20 -9.08 3.03
N GLY A 31 -19.00 -9.34 1.73
CA GLY A 31 -18.59 -8.33 0.76
C GLY A 31 -19.54 -7.15 0.69
N ARG A 32 -20.86 -7.38 0.68
CA ARG A 32 -21.87 -6.30 0.76
C ARG A 32 -21.75 -5.50 2.06
N PHE A 33 -21.53 -6.17 3.18
CA PHE A 33 -21.31 -5.51 4.47
C PHE A 33 -20.02 -4.67 4.48
N ALA A 34 -18.92 -5.20 3.93
CA ALA A 34 -17.67 -4.48 3.76
C ALA A 34 -17.86 -3.24 2.86
N THR A 35 -18.62 -3.35 1.76
CA THR A 35 -18.97 -2.19 0.91
C THR A 35 -19.71 -1.10 1.70
N LEU A 36 -20.66 -1.47 2.56
CA LEU A 36 -21.37 -0.52 3.40
C LEU A 36 -20.44 0.17 4.40
N ILE A 37 -19.54 -0.59 5.05
CA ILE A 37 -18.55 -0.03 5.97
C ILE A 37 -17.63 0.96 5.25
N TRP A 38 -17.05 0.56 4.11
CA TRP A 38 -16.16 1.43 3.35
C TRP A 38 -16.89 2.65 2.79
N GLY A 39 -18.16 2.51 2.39
CA GLY A 39 -19.01 3.63 1.97
C GLY A 39 -19.25 4.61 3.11
N LEU A 40 -19.59 4.13 4.30
CA LEU A 40 -19.78 4.98 5.48
C LEU A 40 -18.48 5.69 5.87
N PHE A 41 -17.36 4.96 5.88
CA PHE A 41 -16.04 5.52 6.12
C PHE A 41 -15.69 6.63 5.12
N ALA A 42 -15.96 6.40 3.82
CA ALA A 42 -15.75 7.40 2.78
C ALA A 42 -16.63 8.65 2.99
N CYS A 43 -17.89 8.49 3.39
CA CYS A 43 -18.77 9.63 3.73
C CYS A 43 -18.21 10.45 4.90
N VAL A 44 -17.73 9.79 5.95
CA VAL A 44 -17.11 10.46 7.10
C VAL A 44 -15.87 11.26 6.65
N VAL A 45 -14.96 10.62 5.91
CA VAL A 45 -13.76 11.28 5.38
C VAL A 45 -14.11 12.46 4.47
N ALA A 46 -15.14 12.31 3.61
CA ALA A 46 -15.59 13.37 2.72
C ALA A 46 -16.04 14.63 3.47
N ILE A 47 -16.74 14.47 4.60
CA ILE A 47 -17.15 15.61 5.45
C ILE A 47 -15.94 16.37 5.98
N TYR A 48 -14.93 15.65 6.48
CA TYR A 48 -13.68 16.27 6.99
C TYR A 48 -12.79 16.84 5.89
N SER A 49 -12.92 16.36 4.66
CA SER A 49 -12.05 16.76 3.55
C SER A 49 -12.31 18.17 3.02
N THR A 50 -13.43 18.80 3.43
CA THR A 50 -13.88 20.10 2.92
C THR A 50 -12.87 21.25 3.12
N ASN A 51 -11.97 21.13 4.09
CA ASN A 51 -11.00 22.18 4.43
C ASN A 51 -9.54 21.89 4.01
N LEU A 52 -9.28 20.78 3.30
CA LEU A 52 -7.90 20.31 3.04
C LEU A 52 -7.24 20.90 1.78
N GLY A 53 -7.81 21.94 1.18
CA GLY A 53 -7.31 22.50 -0.08
C GLY A 53 -7.68 21.64 -1.29
N SER A 54 -6.79 21.53 -2.27
CA SER A 54 -7.05 20.73 -3.47
C SER A 54 -7.11 19.24 -3.13
N LEU A 55 -8.27 18.61 -3.35
CA LEU A 55 -8.46 17.17 -3.11
C LEU A 55 -7.43 16.32 -3.86
N ILE A 56 -7.04 16.75 -5.06
CA ILE A 56 -6.03 16.05 -5.89
C ILE A 56 -4.66 16.11 -5.20
N GLU A 57 -4.30 17.25 -4.63
CA GLU A 57 -3.03 17.43 -3.92
C GLU A 57 -2.98 16.58 -2.65
N VAL A 58 -4.06 16.56 -1.87
CA VAL A 58 -4.19 15.74 -0.67
C VAL A 58 -4.03 14.27 -1.01
N VAL A 59 -4.82 13.78 -1.98
CA VAL A 59 -4.76 12.37 -2.41
C VAL A 59 -3.38 11.99 -2.93
N ASN A 60 -2.74 12.85 -3.73
CA ASN A 60 -1.40 12.56 -4.24
C ASN A 60 -0.32 12.65 -3.16
N THR A 61 -0.47 13.54 -2.17
CA THR A 61 0.44 13.61 -1.02
C THR A 61 0.36 12.31 -0.23
N PHE A 62 -0.84 11.86 0.15
CA PHE A 62 -1.04 10.58 0.83
C PHE A 62 -0.56 9.39 -0.01
N GLY A 63 -0.90 9.36 -1.30
CA GLY A 63 -0.49 8.32 -2.23
C GLY A 63 1.03 8.21 -2.35
N SER A 64 1.74 9.34 -2.35
CA SER A 64 3.19 9.38 -2.54
C SER A 64 3.99 8.74 -1.39
N PHE A 65 3.36 8.50 -0.23
CA PHE A 65 3.95 7.69 0.85
C PHE A 65 4.09 6.22 0.47
N PHE A 66 3.25 5.71 -0.44
CA PHE A 66 3.15 4.29 -0.76
C PHE A 66 3.50 3.98 -2.21
N TYR A 67 3.14 4.84 -3.17
CA TYR A 67 3.30 4.58 -4.59
C TYR A 67 4.75 4.32 -4.99
N GLY A 68 5.69 5.14 -4.51
CA GLY A 68 7.12 4.94 -4.76
C GLY A 68 7.62 3.58 -4.29
N SER A 69 7.33 3.22 -3.05
CA SER A 69 7.78 1.95 -2.44
C SER A 69 7.13 0.74 -3.12
N LEU A 70 5.83 0.82 -3.47
CA LEU A 70 5.15 -0.23 -4.24
C LEU A 70 5.76 -0.39 -5.65
N LEU A 71 6.05 0.72 -6.33
CA LEU A 71 6.75 0.70 -7.61
C LEU A 71 8.13 0.01 -7.47
N GLY A 72 8.87 0.31 -6.41
CA GLY A 72 10.15 -0.34 -6.12
C GLY A 72 10.04 -1.86 -5.97
N VAL A 73 8.97 -2.35 -5.35
CA VAL A 73 8.69 -3.80 -5.27
C VAL A 73 8.44 -4.39 -6.65
N PHE A 74 7.67 -3.73 -7.51
CA PHE A 74 7.47 -4.18 -8.89
C PHE A 74 8.77 -4.19 -9.70
N VAL A 75 9.61 -3.17 -9.53
CA VAL A 75 10.95 -3.11 -10.16
C VAL A 75 11.82 -4.28 -9.70
N LEU A 76 11.82 -4.61 -8.41
CA LEU A 76 12.51 -5.80 -7.90
C LEU A 76 11.96 -7.08 -8.52
N ALA A 77 10.64 -7.24 -8.58
CA ALA A 77 9.99 -8.44 -9.09
C ALA A 77 10.24 -8.69 -10.59
N VAL A 78 10.22 -7.64 -11.41
CA VAL A 78 10.34 -7.75 -12.88
C VAL A 78 11.79 -7.59 -13.35
N GLY A 79 12.52 -6.63 -12.77
CA GLY A 79 13.84 -6.20 -13.25
C GLY A 79 15.03 -6.92 -12.61
N ILE A 80 14.85 -7.57 -11.45
CA ILE A 80 15.97 -8.11 -10.67
C ILE A 80 15.79 -9.61 -10.46
N LYS A 81 16.49 -10.42 -11.28
CA LYS A 81 16.44 -11.90 -11.21
C LYS A 81 16.80 -12.49 -9.84
N ARG A 82 17.59 -11.76 -9.03
CA ARG A 82 18.00 -12.18 -7.68
C ARG A 82 17.07 -11.70 -6.58
N ALA A 83 16.02 -10.94 -6.89
CA ALA A 83 15.10 -10.44 -5.88
C ALA A 83 14.29 -11.60 -5.28
N ARG A 84 14.11 -11.57 -3.96
CA ARG A 84 13.36 -12.59 -3.21
C ARG A 84 12.23 -11.97 -2.43
N ALA A 85 11.24 -12.80 -2.08
CA ALA A 85 10.07 -12.37 -1.32
C ALA A 85 10.43 -11.62 -0.03
N ARG A 86 11.39 -12.13 0.76
CA ARG A 86 11.87 -11.44 1.97
C ARG A 86 12.52 -10.08 1.66
N GLY A 87 13.34 -10.00 0.62
CA GLY A 87 13.96 -8.75 0.20
C GLY A 87 12.94 -7.73 -0.29
N ALA A 88 11.96 -8.14 -1.10
CA ALA A 88 10.86 -7.29 -1.52
C ALA A 88 10.03 -6.77 -0.33
N PHE A 89 9.72 -7.65 0.64
CA PHE A 89 8.95 -7.28 1.83
C PHE A 89 9.70 -6.28 2.73
N PHE A 90 10.95 -6.57 3.09
CA PHE A 90 11.73 -5.64 3.92
C PHE A 90 12.11 -4.37 3.16
N GLY A 91 12.39 -4.48 1.85
CA GLY A 91 12.60 -3.32 0.98
C GLY A 91 11.40 -2.38 0.94
N LEU A 92 10.17 -2.92 0.89
CA LEU A 92 8.95 -2.13 0.97
C LEU A 92 8.87 -1.36 2.30
N LEU A 93 9.15 -2.04 3.42
CA LEU A 93 9.15 -1.40 4.75
C LEU A 93 10.20 -0.28 4.82
N PHE A 94 11.43 -0.53 4.39
CA PHE A 94 12.49 0.49 4.36
C PHE A 94 12.13 1.67 3.45
N GLY A 95 11.50 1.42 2.30
CA GLY A 95 11.01 2.49 1.41
C GLY A 95 9.99 3.38 2.10
N ILE A 96 8.94 2.79 2.68
CA ILE A 96 7.91 3.55 3.40
C ILE A 96 8.52 4.33 4.58
N SER A 97 9.40 3.69 5.37
CA SER A 97 10.10 4.36 6.47
C SER A 97 10.97 5.52 6.00
N SER A 98 11.67 5.36 4.86
CA SER A 98 12.51 6.42 4.31
C SER A 98 11.70 7.63 3.85
N VAL A 99 10.53 7.40 3.25
CA VAL A 99 9.61 8.47 2.87
C VAL A 99 9.08 9.18 4.11
N TRP A 100 8.72 8.43 5.15
CA TRP A 100 8.27 9.01 6.42
C TRP A 100 9.35 9.90 7.06
N VAL A 101 10.61 9.43 7.13
CA VAL A 101 11.75 10.22 7.59
C VAL A 101 11.93 11.47 6.71
N THR A 102 11.89 11.30 5.40
CA THR A 102 12.07 12.40 4.44
C THR A 102 10.99 13.47 4.61
N SER A 103 9.74 13.07 4.82
CA SER A 103 8.61 13.99 5.05
C SER A 103 8.73 14.80 6.35
N VAL A 104 9.44 14.30 7.36
CA VAL A 104 9.61 14.99 8.66
C VAL A 104 10.86 15.88 8.67
N TYR A 105 11.95 15.42 8.04
CA TYR A 105 13.26 16.07 8.16
C TYR A 105 13.64 16.93 6.94
N THR A 106 12.88 16.89 5.85
CA THR A 106 13.19 17.65 4.63
C THR A 106 11.99 18.43 4.13
N ASN A 107 12.26 19.60 3.52
CA ASN A 107 11.23 20.45 2.90
C ASN A 107 11.09 20.15 1.40
N ILE A 108 11.14 18.89 0.99
CA ILE A 108 10.96 18.51 -0.41
C ILE A 108 9.49 18.30 -0.75
N GLU A 109 9.11 18.62 -1.97
CA GLU A 109 7.76 18.42 -2.48
C GLU A 109 7.35 16.95 -2.47
N PHE A 110 6.07 16.68 -2.19
CA PHE A 110 5.54 15.32 -2.02
C PHE A 110 5.79 14.40 -3.23
N LEU A 111 5.94 14.97 -4.43
CA LEU A 111 6.28 14.24 -5.66
C LEU A 111 7.61 13.48 -5.53
N TRP A 112 8.59 14.04 -4.82
CA TRP A 112 9.90 13.41 -4.62
C TRP A 112 9.86 12.19 -3.70
N PHE A 113 8.83 12.06 -2.87
CA PHE A 113 8.63 10.88 -2.03
C PHE A 113 8.50 9.60 -2.87
N ASN A 114 7.93 9.69 -4.07
CA ASN A 114 7.85 8.56 -4.99
C ASN A 114 9.23 8.07 -5.43
N VAL A 115 10.13 9.01 -5.73
CA VAL A 115 11.51 8.70 -6.14
C VAL A 115 12.28 8.10 -4.98
N VAL A 116 12.22 8.74 -3.80
CA VAL A 116 12.90 8.27 -2.59
C VAL A 116 12.43 6.87 -2.20
N GLY A 117 11.12 6.67 -2.10
CA GLY A 117 10.53 5.38 -1.74
C GLY A 117 10.94 4.27 -2.72
N CYS A 118 10.89 4.55 -4.03
CA CYS A 118 11.28 3.58 -5.05
C CYS A 118 12.77 3.20 -4.95
N LEU A 119 13.66 4.20 -4.90
CA LEU A 119 15.11 3.96 -4.85
C LEU A 119 15.51 3.21 -3.58
N VAL A 120 14.98 3.61 -2.43
CA VAL A 120 15.28 2.94 -1.16
C VAL A 120 14.72 1.53 -1.15
N THR A 121 13.50 1.30 -1.64
CA THR A 121 12.94 -0.05 -1.74
C THR A 121 13.78 -0.95 -2.63
N VAL A 122 14.18 -0.49 -3.81
CA VAL A 122 15.00 -1.28 -4.73
C VAL A 122 16.37 -1.56 -4.11
N ALA A 123 17.04 -0.55 -3.55
CA ALA A 123 18.36 -0.70 -2.95
C ALA A 123 18.34 -1.65 -1.74
N ALA A 124 17.47 -1.39 -0.76
CA ALA A 124 17.35 -2.22 0.43
C ALA A 124 16.88 -3.64 0.08
N GLY A 125 15.87 -3.75 -0.79
CA GLY A 125 15.34 -5.06 -1.18
C GLY A 125 16.33 -5.89 -1.98
N TYR A 126 17.17 -5.27 -2.81
CA TYR A 126 18.27 -5.95 -3.50
C TYR A 126 19.32 -6.44 -2.50
N LEU A 127 19.81 -5.57 -1.61
CA LEU A 127 20.83 -5.90 -0.62
C LEU A 127 20.39 -7.06 0.30
N ILE A 128 19.14 -7.03 0.77
CA ILE A 128 18.57 -8.09 1.62
C ILE A 128 18.36 -9.40 0.83
N SER A 129 18.04 -9.30 -0.45
CA SER A 129 17.92 -10.47 -1.32
C SER A 129 19.27 -11.18 -1.54
N LEU A 130 20.40 -10.44 -1.49
CA LEU A 130 21.74 -11.01 -1.61
C LEU A 130 22.17 -11.80 -0.35
N THR A 131 21.77 -11.35 0.83
CA THR A 131 22.12 -12.01 2.11
C THR A 131 21.21 -13.19 2.43
N THR A 132 19.97 -13.15 1.98
CA THR A 132 19.09 -14.32 2.08
C THR A 132 19.63 -15.40 1.14
N ARG A 133 19.72 -16.66 1.59
CA ARG A 133 19.94 -17.87 0.77
C ARG A 133 18.75 -18.82 1.01
N GLU A 134 17.72 -18.68 0.20
CA GLU A 134 16.65 -19.68 -0.02
C GLU A 134 16.70 -20.17 -1.46
#